data_AF-A0A3D5EMM4-F1
#
_entry.id   AF-A0A3D5EMM4-F1
#
_cell.length_a   1.000
_cell.length_b   1.000
_cell.length_c   1.000
_cell.angle_alpha   90.00
_cell.angle_beta   90.00
_cell.angle_gamma   90.00
#
_symmetry.space_group_name_H-M   'P 1'
#
loop_
_entity.id
_entity.type
_entity.pdbx_description
1 polymer ?
#
loop_
_entity_poly.entity_id
_entity_poly.type
_entity_poly.pdbx_seq_one_letter_code
_entity_poly.pdbx_strand_id
1 'polypeptide(L)'
;EDVVEPMSVSVIGCVVNGPGEALVSDIGLAGANRRSGLYINGERQKARIDNDNIVDQLEGYVRDFIAKKEKETPIDIKIVE
;
A
#
# COMPACT_ATOMS: atom_id res chain seq x y z
N GLU A 1 13.33 -9.31 -2.04
CA GLU A 1 13.97 -8.21 -2.80
C GLU A 1 13.49 -8.22 -4.26
N ASP A 2 12.19 -8.46 -4.48
CA ASP A 2 11.65 -8.92 -5.78
C ASP A 2 10.52 -8.01 -6.31
N VAL A 3 10.31 -6.86 -5.66
CA VAL A 3 9.33 -5.86 -6.06
C VAL A 3 10.05 -4.83 -6.94
N VAL A 4 9.80 -4.90 -8.25
CA VAL A 4 10.38 -3.99 -9.26
C VAL A 4 9.38 -2.92 -9.71
N GLU A 5 8.11 -3.11 -9.41
CA GLU A 5 7.03 -2.23 -9.84
C GLU A 5 7.12 -0.88 -9.10
N PRO A 6 7.14 0.25 -9.82
CA PRO A 6 7.18 1.56 -9.18
C PRO A 6 5.86 1.84 -8.46
N MET A 7 5.95 2.16 -7.17
CA MET A 7 4.82 2.51 -6.32
C MET A 7 5.22 3.40 -5.15
N SER A 8 4.25 4.11 -4.61
CA SER A 8 4.37 4.98 -3.45
C SER A 8 3.80 4.32 -2.19
N VAL A 9 4.65 4.17 -1.16
CA VAL A 9 4.26 3.58 0.12
C VAL A 9 4.55 4.56 1.24
N SER A 10 3.52 4.88 2.04
CA SER A 10 3.66 5.76 3.21
C SER A 10 3.44 5.01 4.51
N VAL A 11 4.37 5.17 5.46
CA VAL A 11 4.30 4.57 6.80
C VAL A 11 4.41 5.68 7.84
N ILE A 12 3.32 5.95 8.54
CA ILE A 12 3.23 7.04 9.53
C ILE A 12 2.93 6.45 10.90
N GLY A 13 3.70 6.82 11.93
CA GLY A 13 3.53 6.26 13.28
C GLY A 13 2.33 6.78 14.08
N CYS A 14 1.65 7.84 13.61
CA CYS A 14 0.58 8.51 14.35
C CYS A 14 -0.65 8.79 13.46
N VAL A 15 -1.84 8.47 13.99
CA VAL A 15 -3.14 8.67 13.35
C VAL A 15 -3.55 10.14 13.19
N VAL A 16 -2.86 11.08 13.84
CA VAL A 16 -3.22 12.50 13.78
C VAL A 16 -2.89 13.09 12.41
N ASN A 17 -1.66 12.88 11.93
CA ASN A 17 -1.25 13.35 10.60
C ASN A 17 -1.38 12.25 9.54
N GLY A 18 -1.20 10.98 9.94
CA GLY A 18 -1.12 9.84 9.03
C GLY A 18 -2.23 9.68 7.98
N PRO A 19 -3.49 10.08 8.20
CA PRO A 19 -4.49 10.03 7.15
C PRO A 19 -4.13 10.89 5.93
N GLY A 20 -3.55 12.08 6.13
CA GLY A 20 -3.24 12.97 5.01
C GLY A 20 -2.21 12.38 4.05
N GLU A 21 -1.09 11.88 4.58
CA GLU A 21 -0.04 11.27 3.76
C GLU A 21 -0.46 9.89 3.20
N ALA A 22 -1.29 9.14 3.94
CA ALA A 22 -1.80 7.85 3.47
C ALA A 22 -2.82 7.97 2.33
N LEU A 23 -3.53 9.10 2.22
CA LEU A 23 -4.51 9.35 1.15
C LEU A 23 -3.87 9.62 -0.22
N VAL A 24 -2.61 10.05 -0.26
CA VAL A 24 -1.90 10.39 -1.51
C VAL A 24 -0.97 9.28 -2.00
N SER A 25 -0.90 8.17 -1.27
CA SER A 25 -0.03 7.03 -1.57
C SER A 25 -0.83 5.87 -2.16
N ASP A 26 -0.17 5.02 -2.95
CA ASP A 26 -0.75 3.77 -3.46
C ASP A 26 -1.08 2.84 -2.29
N ILE A 27 -0.18 2.76 -1.31
CA ILE A 27 -0.40 2.06 -0.04
C ILE A 27 0.01 2.98 1.11
N GLY A 28 -0.88 3.14 2.08
CA GLY A 28 -0.65 3.98 3.25
C GLY A 28 -0.95 3.24 4.55
N LEU A 29 -0.08 3.41 5.55
CA LEU A 29 -0.27 2.89 6.89
C LEU A 29 -0.24 4.03 7.91
N ALA A 30 -1.33 4.20 8.64
CA ALA A 30 -1.43 5.17 9.73
C ALA A 30 -1.44 4.46 11.10
N GLY A 31 -0.37 4.66 11.86
CA GLY A 31 -0.11 4.06 13.15
C GLY A 31 -1.11 4.48 14.21
N ALA A 32 -1.59 3.50 14.97
CA ALA A 32 -2.38 3.73 16.17
C ALA A 32 -2.00 2.70 17.26
N ASN A 33 -2.51 2.90 18.48
CA ASN A 33 -2.03 2.19 19.68
C ASN A 33 -1.86 0.66 19.51
N ARG A 34 -2.92 -0.05 19.09
CA ARG A 34 -2.89 -1.53 18.94
C ARG A 34 -3.04 -2.01 17.51
N ARG A 35 -3.77 -1.27 16.68
CA ARG A 35 -4.03 -1.64 15.30
C ARG A 35 -3.98 -0.42 14.41
N SER A 36 -3.15 -0.47 13.40
CA SER A 36 -2.91 0.60 12.45
C SER A 36 -3.94 0.59 11.32
N GLY A 37 -4.27 1.77 10.82
CA GLY A 37 -5.17 1.93 9.68
C GLY A 37 -4.43 1.68 8.38
N LEU A 38 -5.07 0.95 7.46
CA LEU A 38 -4.58 0.70 6.12
C LEU A 38 -5.34 1.56 5.10
N TYR A 39 -4.61 2.05 4.10
CA TYR A 39 -5.10 2.83 2.98
C TYR A 39 -4.55 2.21 1.70
N ILE A 40 -5.40 2.08 0.69
CA ILE A 40 -5.01 1.56 -0.64
C ILE A 40 -5.62 2.49 -1.67
N ASN A 41 -4.81 3.02 -2.60
CA ASN A 41 -5.20 4.02 -3.60
C ASN A 41 -5.93 5.23 -2.99
N GLY A 42 -5.43 5.70 -1.85
CA GLY A 42 -6.07 6.79 -1.13
C GLY A 42 -7.42 6.47 -0.49
N GLU A 43 -7.83 5.21 -0.43
CA GLU A 43 -9.06 4.81 0.25
C GLU A 43 -8.77 4.05 1.54
N ARG A 44 -9.39 4.50 2.64
CA ARG A 44 -9.27 3.85 3.94
C ARG A 44 -9.97 2.49 3.92
N GLN A 45 -9.21 1.44 4.19
CA GLN A 45 -9.73 0.09 4.28
C GLN A 45 -10.40 -0.15 5.63
N LYS A 46 -11.42 -1.02 5.64
CA LYS A 46 -12.04 -1.51 6.89
C LYS A 46 -11.08 -2.39 7.69
N ALA A 47 -10.20 -3.09 6.99
CA ALA A 47 -9.13 -3.89 7.58
C ALA A 47 -8.18 -2.98 8.37
N ARG A 48 -7.75 -3.46 9.53
CA ARG A 48 -6.71 -2.82 10.34
C ARG A 48 -5.60 -3.82 10.55
N ILE A 49 -4.38 -3.33 10.51
CA ILE A 49 -3.18 -4.14 10.65
C ILE A 49 -2.81 -4.20 12.12
N ASP A 50 -2.61 -5.42 12.63
CA ASP A 50 -2.09 -5.59 13.98
C ASP A 50 -0.62 -5.15 14.07
N ASN A 51 -0.27 -4.40 15.11
CA ASN A 51 1.06 -3.80 15.22
C ASN A 51 2.15 -4.84 15.44
N ASP A 52 1.82 -5.98 16.08
CA ASP A 52 2.79 -7.06 16.33
C ASP A 52 3.26 -7.73 15.03
N ASN A 53 2.41 -7.74 14.00
CA ASN A 53 2.67 -8.37 12.71
C ASN A 53 2.57 -7.35 11.56
N ILE A 54 2.97 -6.10 11.81
CA ILE A 54 2.71 -4.98 10.90
C ILE A 54 3.47 -5.10 9.59
N VAL A 55 4.71 -5.59 9.66
CA VAL A 55 5.60 -5.74 8.50
C VAL A 55 5.06 -6.82 7.57
N ASP A 56 4.79 -8.01 8.11
CA ASP A 56 4.32 -9.16 7.34
C ASP A 56 2.98 -8.88 6.65
N GLN A 57 2.05 -8.26 7.37
CA GLN A 57 0.75 -7.89 6.80
C GLN A 57 0.91 -6.81 5.71
N LEU A 58 1.71 -5.77 5.96
CA LEU A 58 1.94 -4.72 4.98
C LEU A 58 2.59 -5.27 3.70
N GLU A 59 3.59 -6.15 3.83
CA GLU A 59 4.21 -6.82 2.69
C GLU A 59 3.17 -7.62 1.89
N GLY A 60 2.29 -8.36 2.56
CA GLY A 60 1.19 -9.08 1.92
C GLY A 60 0.30 -8.17 1.07
N TYR A 61 -0.09 -7.01 1.63
CA TYR A 61 -0.88 -6.02 0.89
C TYR A 61 -0.13 -5.42 -0.30
N VAL A 62 1.17 -5.16 -0.16
CA VAL A 62 2.03 -4.69 -1.27
C VAL A 62 2.05 -5.70 -2.42
N ARG A 63 2.26 -6.98 -2.10
CA ARG A 63 2.28 -8.05 -3.12
C ARG A 63 0.91 -8.23 -3.79
N ASP A 64 -0.17 -8.21 -3.01
CA ASP A 64 -1.54 -8.28 -3.54
C ASP A 64 -1.87 -7.10 -4.45
N PHE A 65 -1.37 -5.91 -4.12
CA PHE A 65 -1.54 -4.71 -4.93
C PHE A 65 -0.83 -4.84 -6.29
N ILE A 66 0.43 -5.27 -6.29
CA ILE A 66 1.21 -5.48 -7.52
C ILE A 66 0.53 -6.52 -8.40
N ALA A 67 0.14 -7.66 -7.83
CA ALA A 67 -0.52 -8.74 -8.56
C ALA A 67 -1.87 -8.32 -9.17
N LYS A 68 -2.58 -7.35 -8.58
CA LYS A 68 -3.79 -6.76 -9.16
C LYS A 68 -3.45 -5.80 -10.30
N LYS A 69 -2.47 -4.93 -10.10
CA LYS A 69 -2.02 -3.95 -11.09
C LYS A 69 -1.49 -4.62 -12.37
N GLU A 70 -0.75 -5.72 -12.26
CA GLU A 70 -0.28 -6.52 -13.40
C GLU A 70 -1.44 -7.13 -14.22
N LYS A 71 -2.52 -7.54 -13.56
CA LYS A 71 -3.71 -8.07 -14.24
C LYS A 71 -4.52 -7.00 -14.95
N GLU A 72 -4.51 -5.77 -14.43
CA GLU A 72 -5.24 -4.64 -15.00
C GLU A 72 -4.48 -3.95 -16.13
N THR A 73 -3.16 -4.15 -16.22
CA THR A 73 -2.30 -3.51 -17.23
C THR A 73 -1.71 -4.53 -18.20
N PRO A 74 -2.46 -5.02 -19.21
CA PRO A 74 -1.84 -5.68 -20.36
C PRO A 74 -1.16 -4.60 -21.20
N ILE A 75 0.10 -4.27 -20.88
CA ILE A 75 0.87 -3.30 -21.66
C ILE A 75 1.30 -3.99 -22.95
N ASP A 76 0.56 -3.75 -24.03
CA ASP A 76 0.95 -4.02 -25.41
C ASP A 76 2.02 -2.99 -25.80
N ILE A 77 3.29 -3.32 -25.54
CA ILE A 77 4.41 -2.44 -25.91
C ILE A 77 4.60 -2.59 -27.43
N LYS A 78 3.95 -1.74 -28.22
CA LYS A 78 4.34 -1.56 -29.62
C LYS A 78 5.70 -0.88 -29.66
N ILE A 79 6.75 -1.66 -29.86
CA ILE A 79 8.06 -1.18 -30.26
C ILE A 79 7.86 -0.44 -31.59
N VAL A 80 8.07 0.87 -31.57
CA VAL A 80 8.10 1.70 -32.78
C VAL A 80 9.50 1.54 -33.37
N GLU A 81 9.59 0.83 -34.50
CA GLU A 81 10.79 0.78 -35.36
C GLU A 81 11.02 2.12 -36.08
#